data_AF-I1CVD3-F1
#
_entry.id   AF-I1CVD3-F1
#
_cell.length_a   1.000
_cell.length_b   1.000
_cell.length_c   1.000
_cell.angle_alpha   90.00
_cell.angle_beta   90.00
_cell.angle_gamma   90.00
#
_symmetry.space_group_name_H-M   'P 1'
#
loop_
_entity.id
_entity.type
_entity.pdbx_description
1 polymer ?
#
loop_
_entity_poly.entity_id
_entity_poly.type
_entity_poly.pdbx_seq_one_letter_code
_entity_poly.pdbx_strand_id
1 'polypeptide(L)'
;MAVDDATADVAAILILACCRNVIAASDNLRLGRFRNGLTMGTDPQGKVLGIVGAGGIGRTLAKRMSGFDLEKIQYYNRHRLSTEVEEKYNMTYVDFETLLNTSDIISIHCPHTPQTTHLLDYKEFTMMKKGVIIVNTARGKIINEGALVKALERGQVLAAGLDVFEQEPVVHPGLLSHPRCVLLPHIGTFTGESQYKMEKLVLDNLEEAIERNSLLTPVPEHSKFFNK
;
A
#
# COMPACT_ATOMS: atom_id res chain seq x y z
N MET A 1 -5.86 14.68 -3.18
CA MET A 1 -7.28 14.27 -2.97
C MET A 1 -7.55 14.08 -1.49
N ALA A 2 -8.82 13.98 -1.09
CA ALA A 2 -9.22 13.89 0.32
C ALA A 2 -8.58 12.70 1.09
N VAL A 3 -8.21 11.64 0.38
CA VAL A 3 -7.70 10.38 0.96
C VAL A 3 -6.19 10.17 0.80
N ASP A 4 -5.50 10.99 0.00
CA ASP A 4 -4.14 10.66 -0.43
C ASP A 4 -3.15 10.63 0.74
N ASP A 5 -3.20 11.67 1.59
CA ASP A 5 -2.23 11.85 2.68
C ASP A 5 -2.36 10.76 3.75
N ALA A 6 -3.55 10.57 4.33
CA ALA A 6 -3.74 9.63 5.43
C ALA A 6 -3.45 8.18 5.03
N THR A 7 -3.89 7.75 3.83
CA THR A 7 -3.62 6.39 3.36
C THR A 7 -2.13 6.18 3.08
N ALA A 8 -1.43 7.19 2.53
CA ALA A 8 0.02 7.10 2.33
C ALA A 8 0.78 7.07 3.67
N ASP A 9 0.31 7.78 4.68
CA ASP A 9 0.88 7.76 6.03
C ASP A 9 0.72 6.37 6.67
N VAL A 10 -0.46 5.73 6.53
CA VAL A 10 -0.68 4.34 6.97
C VAL A 10 0.22 3.36 6.22
N ALA A 11 0.40 3.52 4.90
CA ALA A 11 1.32 2.69 4.15
C ALA A 11 2.78 2.84 4.64
N ALA A 12 3.23 4.06 4.92
CA ALA A 12 4.56 4.29 5.49
C ALA A 12 4.70 3.68 6.90
N ILE A 13 3.68 3.80 7.75
CA ILE A 13 3.62 3.14 9.07
C ILE A 13 3.78 1.63 8.91
N LEU A 14 3.02 1.01 8.00
CA LEU A 14 3.07 -0.43 7.76
C LEU A 14 4.44 -0.89 7.26
N ILE A 15 5.07 -0.13 6.34
CA ILE A 15 6.44 -0.41 5.88
C ILE A 15 7.41 -0.44 7.06
N LEU A 16 7.44 0.64 7.86
CA LEU A 16 8.38 0.75 8.98
C LEU A 16 8.10 -0.26 10.09
N ALA A 17 6.82 -0.53 10.37
CA ALA A 17 6.41 -1.54 11.33
C ALA A 17 6.88 -2.95 10.93
N CYS A 18 6.77 -3.28 9.64
CA CYS A 18 7.27 -4.54 9.07
C CYS A 18 8.80 -4.63 9.13
N CYS A 19 9.50 -3.55 8.79
CA CYS A 19 10.96 -3.46 8.90
C CYS A 19 11.43 -3.76 10.34
N ARG A 20 10.74 -3.22 11.35
CA ARG A 20 11.20 -3.27 12.76
C ARG A 20 10.57 -4.35 13.61
N ASN A 21 9.61 -5.11 13.08
CA ASN A 21 8.81 -6.08 13.86
C ASN A 21 8.20 -5.45 15.12
N VAL A 22 7.72 -4.20 14.99
CA VAL A 22 7.43 -3.35 16.15
C VAL A 22 6.24 -3.84 16.97
N ILE A 23 5.27 -4.52 16.34
CA ILE A 23 4.09 -5.06 17.04
C ILE A 23 4.52 -6.16 18.01
N ALA A 24 5.23 -7.18 17.52
CA ALA A 24 5.75 -8.25 18.37
C ALA A 24 6.68 -7.71 19.48
N ALA A 25 7.50 -6.69 19.16
CA ALA A 25 8.37 -6.05 20.15
C ALA A 25 7.57 -5.34 21.26
N SER A 26 6.52 -4.60 20.89
CA SER A 26 5.62 -3.92 21.82
C SER A 26 4.89 -4.93 22.73
N ASP A 27 4.37 -6.01 22.14
CA ASP A 27 3.67 -7.07 22.87
C ASP A 27 4.61 -7.79 23.85
N ASN A 28 5.83 -8.13 23.42
CA ASN A 28 6.81 -8.75 24.30
C ASN A 28 7.20 -7.86 25.48
N LEU A 29 7.33 -6.54 25.28
CA LEU A 29 7.59 -5.61 26.37
C LEU A 29 6.44 -5.62 27.39
N ARG A 30 5.19 -5.57 26.92
CA ARG A 30 3.99 -5.61 27.77
C ARG A 30 3.86 -6.92 28.55
N LEU A 31 4.32 -8.02 27.96
CA LEU A 31 4.34 -9.35 28.57
C LEU A 31 5.58 -9.59 29.47
N GLY A 32 6.44 -8.59 29.69
CA GLY A 32 7.64 -8.71 30.52
C GLY A 32 8.77 -9.56 29.91
N ARG A 33 8.69 -9.85 28.60
CA ARG A 33 9.67 -10.68 27.88
C ARG A 33 10.83 -9.86 27.30
N PHE A 34 10.69 -8.53 27.25
CA PHE A 34 11.65 -7.62 26.65
C PHE A 34 11.99 -8.03 25.21
N ARG A 35 13.21 -8.52 24.93
CA ARG A 35 13.64 -8.99 23.60
C ARG A 35 13.53 -10.50 23.38
N ASN A 36 13.14 -11.26 24.40
CA ASN A 36 13.14 -12.73 24.31
C ASN A 36 12.17 -13.21 23.23
N GLY A 37 12.66 -14.00 22.27
CA GLY A 37 11.89 -14.55 21.15
C GLY A 37 11.63 -13.58 19.99
N LEU A 38 12.20 -12.36 20.01
CA LEU A 38 12.10 -11.45 18.86
C LEU A 38 13.09 -11.83 17.77
N THR A 39 12.62 -11.82 16.52
CA THR A 39 13.50 -11.86 15.34
C THR A 39 14.07 -10.48 15.07
N MET A 40 15.27 -10.42 14.49
CA MET A 40 15.86 -9.15 14.07
C MET A 40 14.98 -8.43 13.04
N GLY A 41 15.02 -7.10 13.08
CA GLY A 41 14.46 -6.24 12.05
C GLY A 41 15.40 -6.09 10.86
N THR A 42 14.98 -5.29 9.89
CA THR A 42 15.79 -4.82 8.78
C THR A 42 15.65 -3.30 8.66
N ASP A 43 16.70 -2.64 8.21
CA ASP A 43 16.72 -1.20 8.02
C ASP A 43 16.19 -0.83 6.62
N PRO A 44 15.39 0.24 6.46
CA PRO A 44 14.92 0.68 5.15
C PRO A 44 16.05 1.25 4.28
N GLN A 45 17.12 1.79 4.87
CA GLN A 45 18.20 2.45 4.15
C GLN A 45 18.84 1.52 3.11
N GLY A 46 19.13 2.06 1.93
CA GLY A 46 19.73 1.31 0.82
C GLY A 46 18.80 0.25 0.19
N LYS A 47 17.51 0.22 0.55
CA LYS A 47 16.53 -0.68 -0.08
C LYS A 47 15.85 -0.03 -1.29
N VAL A 48 15.35 -0.87 -2.19
CA VAL A 48 14.50 -0.46 -3.31
C VAL A 48 13.02 -0.58 -2.93
N LEU A 49 12.28 0.52 -3.00
CA LEU A 49 10.82 0.55 -2.84
C LEU A 49 10.14 0.50 -4.22
N GLY A 50 9.38 -0.57 -4.46
CA GLY A 50 8.49 -0.72 -5.61
C GLY A 50 7.05 -0.30 -5.28
N ILE A 51 6.50 0.62 -6.06
CA ILE A 51 5.12 1.10 -5.93
C ILE A 51 4.29 0.58 -7.10
N VAL A 52 3.29 -0.27 -6.82
CA VAL A 52 2.34 -0.73 -7.84
C VAL A 52 1.15 0.24 -7.83
N GLY A 53 1.08 1.16 -8.79
CA GLY A 53 0.06 2.21 -8.85
C GLY A 53 0.51 3.55 -8.27
N ALA A 54 1.28 4.34 -9.03
CA ALA A 54 1.69 5.71 -8.68
C ALA A 54 0.59 6.76 -8.96
N GLY A 55 -0.62 6.52 -8.44
CA GLY A 55 -1.71 7.49 -8.36
C GLY A 55 -1.46 8.58 -7.31
N GLY A 56 -2.53 9.24 -6.83
CA GLY A 56 -2.41 10.24 -5.75
C GLY A 56 -1.70 9.68 -4.51
N ILE A 57 -2.22 8.58 -3.96
CA ILE A 57 -1.65 7.89 -2.79
C ILE A 57 -0.22 7.41 -3.06
N GLY A 58 0.05 6.71 -4.17
CA GLY A 58 1.39 6.17 -4.46
C GLY A 58 2.47 7.25 -4.57
N ARG A 59 2.17 8.40 -5.20
CA ARG A 59 3.09 9.56 -5.26
C ARG A 59 3.30 10.19 -3.89
N THR A 60 2.23 10.29 -3.12
CA THR A 60 2.26 10.79 -1.74
C THR A 60 3.12 9.89 -0.86
N LEU A 61 3.03 8.56 -0.99
CA LEU A 61 3.91 7.60 -0.32
C LEU A 61 5.36 7.79 -0.72
N ALA A 62 5.66 7.92 -2.03
CA ALA A 62 7.03 8.17 -2.49
C ALA A 62 7.65 9.40 -1.82
N LYS A 63 6.86 10.48 -1.66
CA LYS A 63 7.28 11.68 -0.92
C LYS A 63 7.50 11.41 0.58
N ARG A 64 6.73 10.54 1.24
CA ARG A 64 6.97 10.18 2.65
C ARG A 64 8.27 9.39 2.79
N MET A 65 8.49 8.45 1.88
CA MET A 65 9.60 7.52 1.93
C MET A 65 10.93 8.11 1.46
N SER A 66 10.93 9.29 0.82
CA SER A 66 12.17 9.94 0.33
C SER A 66 13.13 10.37 1.45
N GLY A 67 12.66 10.47 2.70
CA GLY A 67 13.50 10.81 3.85
C GLY A 67 14.16 9.62 4.55
N PHE A 68 14.04 8.40 4.02
CA PHE A 68 14.51 7.16 4.66
C PHE A 68 15.77 6.57 4.01
N ASP A 69 16.51 7.37 3.24
CA ASP A 69 17.74 6.99 2.52
C ASP A 69 17.61 5.66 1.74
N LEU A 70 16.46 5.47 1.09
CA LEU A 70 16.25 4.37 0.16
C LEU A 70 17.25 4.49 -1.00
N GLU A 71 17.72 3.35 -1.52
CA GLU A 71 18.56 3.36 -2.73
C GLU A 71 17.78 3.91 -3.92
N LYS A 72 16.51 3.49 -4.05
CA LYS A 72 15.67 3.85 -5.19
C LYS A 72 14.19 3.71 -4.84
N ILE A 73 13.38 4.62 -5.38
CA ILE A 73 11.93 4.45 -5.49
C ILE A 73 11.60 4.19 -6.96
N GLN A 74 10.93 3.08 -7.23
CA GLN A 74 10.48 2.71 -8.55
C GLN A 74 8.99 2.41 -8.56
N TYR A 75 8.37 2.50 -9.72
CA TYR A 75 6.94 2.28 -9.81
C TYR A 75 6.53 1.61 -11.12
N TYR A 76 5.37 0.96 -11.07
CA TYR A 76 4.68 0.43 -12.23
C TYR A 76 3.25 0.98 -12.30
N ASN A 77 2.88 1.45 -13.48
CA ASN A 77 1.52 1.79 -13.88
C ASN A 77 1.25 1.19 -15.26
N ARG A 78 -0.02 0.92 -15.60
CA ARG A 78 -0.41 0.59 -16.98
C ARG A 78 0.00 1.68 -17.99
N HIS A 79 -0.06 2.94 -17.56
CA HIS A 79 0.41 4.10 -18.31
C HIS A 79 1.47 4.82 -17.50
N ARG A 80 2.66 4.98 -18.06
CA ARG A 80 3.76 5.73 -17.44
C ARG A 80 3.33 7.17 -17.14
N LEU A 81 3.76 7.70 -16.00
CA LEU A 81 3.57 9.11 -15.66
C LEU A 81 4.42 9.99 -16.60
N SER A 82 4.11 11.28 -16.66
CA SER A 82 5.01 12.22 -17.35
C SER A 82 6.35 12.28 -16.62
N THR A 83 7.42 12.58 -17.37
CA THR A 83 8.78 12.75 -16.83
C THR A 83 8.83 13.80 -15.72
N GLU A 84 8.06 14.89 -15.85
CA GLU A 84 7.93 15.94 -14.84
C GLU A 84 7.43 15.41 -13.49
N VAL A 85 6.48 14.46 -13.51
CA VAL A 85 5.96 13.84 -12.28
C VAL A 85 6.98 12.85 -11.72
N GLU A 86 7.68 12.11 -12.56
CA GLU A 86 8.76 11.21 -12.13
C GLU A 86 9.88 11.96 -11.41
N GLU A 87 10.35 13.07 -12.00
CA GLU A 87 11.37 13.95 -11.42
C GLU A 87 10.91 14.56 -10.09
N LYS A 88 9.68 15.09 -10.05
CA LYS A 88 9.11 15.74 -8.85
C LYS A 88 9.07 14.81 -7.64
N TYR A 89 8.80 13.52 -7.86
CA TYR A 89 8.68 12.53 -6.79
C TYR A 89 9.90 11.60 -6.69
N ASN A 90 10.94 11.85 -7.47
CA ASN A 90 12.14 11.02 -7.58
C ASN A 90 11.82 9.52 -7.75
N MET A 91 10.93 9.21 -8.69
CA MET A 91 10.52 7.84 -8.99
C MET A 91 10.97 7.41 -10.38
N THR A 92 11.42 6.17 -10.51
CA THR A 92 11.75 5.58 -11.82
C THR A 92 10.66 4.61 -12.28
N TYR A 93 10.12 4.79 -13.48
CA TYR A 93 9.24 3.79 -14.08
C TYR A 93 10.01 2.51 -14.43
N VAL A 94 9.42 1.37 -14.11
CA VAL A 94 9.86 0.05 -14.55
C VAL A 94 8.64 -0.77 -14.97
N ASP A 95 8.83 -1.81 -15.79
CA ASP A 95 7.77 -2.78 -16.03
C ASP A 95 7.48 -3.61 -14.76
N PHE A 96 6.34 -4.31 -14.77
CA PHE A 96 5.86 -5.04 -13.60
C PHE A 96 6.83 -6.15 -13.16
N GLU A 97 7.40 -6.90 -14.12
CA GLU A 97 8.33 -7.98 -13.81
C GLU A 97 9.64 -7.44 -13.22
N THR A 98 10.19 -6.37 -13.80
CA THR A 98 11.35 -5.68 -13.23
C THR A 98 11.06 -5.19 -11.81
N LEU A 99 9.87 -4.63 -11.55
CA LEU A 99 9.48 -4.19 -10.21
C LEU A 99 9.51 -5.35 -9.22
N LEU A 100 8.92 -6.50 -9.55
CA LEU A 100 8.92 -7.68 -8.67
C LEU A 100 10.35 -8.17 -8.38
N ASN A 101 11.18 -8.31 -9.41
CA ASN A 101 12.52 -8.89 -9.30
C ASN A 101 13.52 -8.01 -8.53
N THR A 102 13.32 -6.69 -8.50
CA THR A 102 14.33 -5.75 -7.99
C THR A 102 13.93 -5.05 -6.69
N SER A 103 12.66 -5.07 -6.30
CA SER A 103 12.18 -4.40 -5.08
C SER A 103 12.45 -5.20 -3.81
N ASP A 104 12.94 -4.55 -2.77
CA ASP A 104 13.01 -5.09 -1.41
C ASP A 104 11.71 -4.91 -0.64
N ILE A 105 10.95 -3.87 -1.02
CA ILE A 105 9.66 -3.51 -0.43
C ILE A 105 8.69 -3.24 -1.58
N ILE A 106 7.52 -3.86 -1.58
CA ILE A 106 6.48 -3.62 -2.58
C ILE A 106 5.23 -3.09 -1.87
N SER A 107 4.77 -1.91 -2.28
CA SER A 107 3.54 -1.29 -1.76
C SER A 107 2.49 -1.13 -2.86
N ILE A 108 1.27 -1.59 -2.60
CA ILE A 108 0.17 -1.62 -3.57
C ILE A 108 -0.75 -0.43 -3.36
N HIS A 109 -0.99 0.30 -4.46
CA HIS A 109 -1.83 1.51 -4.53
C HIS A 109 -2.66 1.58 -5.82
N CYS A 110 -2.70 0.51 -6.61
CA CYS A 110 -3.51 0.43 -7.82
C CYS A 110 -4.99 0.13 -7.49
N PRO A 111 -5.93 0.53 -8.35
CA PRO A 111 -7.35 0.19 -8.15
C PRO A 111 -7.57 -1.32 -8.34
N HIS A 112 -8.60 -1.83 -7.67
CA HIS A 112 -9.11 -3.18 -7.92
C HIS A 112 -9.96 -3.18 -9.20
N THR A 113 -9.57 -4.02 -10.15
CA THR A 113 -10.29 -4.31 -11.40
C THR A 113 -10.22 -5.83 -11.65
N PRO A 114 -10.95 -6.37 -12.64
CA PRO A 114 -10.79 -7.77 -13.03
C PRO A 114 -9.34 -8.15 -13.37
N GLN A 115 -8.57 -7.23 -13.95
CA GLN A 115 -7.16 -7.43 -14.32
C GLN A 115 -6.18 -7.32 -13.15
N THR A 116 -6.57 -6.69 -12.03
CA THR A 116 -5.73 -6.59 -10.82
C THR A 116 -6.23 -7.50 -9.70
N THR A 117 -7.24 -8.33 -9.95
CA THR A 117 -7.67 -9.36 -9.01
C THR A 117 -6.57 -10.42 -8.92
N HIS A 118 -6.09 -10.71 -7.72
CA HIS A 118 -4.95 -11.58 -7.47
C HIS A 118 -3.73 -11.24 -8.34
N LEU A 119 -3.49 -9.93 -8.52
CA LEU A 119 -2.29 -9.43 -9.19
C LEU A 119 -1.01 -9.97 -8.55
N LEU A 120 -1.00 -10.13 -7.23
CA LEU A 120 0.03 -10.89 -6.53
C LEU A 120 -0.53 -12.25 -6.13
N ASP A 121 -0.10 -13.28 -6.85
CA ASP A 121 -0.42 -14.68 -6.57
C ASP A 121 0.88 -15.52 -6.46
N TYR A 122 0.75 -16.84 -6.38
CA TYR A 122 1.86 -17.79 -6.21
C TYR A 122 3.02 -17.53 -7.17
N LYS A 123 2.73 -17.24 -8.44
CA LYS A 123 3.76 -16.98 -9.46
C LYS A 123 4.53 -15.70 -9.12
N GLU A 124 3.84 -14.60 -8.91
CA GLU A 124 4.47 -13.30 -8.68
C GLU A 124 5.32 -13.30 -7.40
N PHE A 125 4.87 -13.99 -6.35
CA PHE A 125 5.69 -14.14 -5.13
C PHE A 125 7.02 -14.87 -5.39
N THR A 126 7.06 -15.84 -6.31
CA THR A 126 8.31 -16.55 -6.65
C THR A 126 9.30 -15.70 -7.45
N MET A 127 8.82 -14.66 -8.13
CA MET A 127 9.66 -13.73 -8.91
C MET A 127 10.33 -12.67 -8.03
N MET A 128 9.86 -12.49 -6.79
CA MET A 128 10.36 -11.45 -5.92
C MET A 128 11.71 -11.80 -5.30
N LYS A 129 12.43 -10.78 -4.81
CA LYS A 129 13.58 -10.99 -3.95
C LYS A 129 13.18 -11.79 -2.71
N LYS A 130 14.02 -12.75 -2.32
CA LYS A 130 13.83 -13.47 -1.05
C LYS A 130 13.92 -12.47 0.11
N GLY A 131 12.92 -12.49 0.98
CA GLY A 131 12.81 -11.58 2.11
C GLY A 131 12.17 -10.23 1.77
N VAL A 132 11.44 -10.13 0.65
CA VAL A 132 10.66 -8.92 0.30
C VAL A 132 9.62 -8.59 1.38
N ILE A 133 9.36 -7.30 1.59
CA ILE A 133 8.27 -6.80 2.44
C ILE A 133 7.09 -6.42 1.54
N ILE A 134 5.89 -6.86 1.88
CA ILE A 134 4.66 -6.56 1.11
C ILE A 134 3.75 -5.66 1.91
N VAL A 135 3.27 -4.56 1.31
CA VAL A 135 2.32 -3.64 1.92
C VAL A 135 1.10 -3.42 1.03
N ASN A 136 -0.10 -3.48 1.62
CA ASN A 136 -1.34 -3.20 0.90
C ASN A 136 -2.27 -2.31 1.74
N THR A 137 -2.55 -1.13 1.18
CA THR A 137 -3.53 -0.15 1.68
C THR A 137 -4.57 0.20 0.60
N ALA A 138 -4.61 -0.59 -0.48
CA ALA A 138 -5.49 -0.35 -1.62
C ALA A 138 -6.78 -1.17 -1.50
N ARG A 139 -6.76 -2.43 -1.92
CA ARG A 139 -7.88 -3.37 -1.84
C ARG A 139 -7.35 -4.77 -1.60
N GLY A 140 -7.99 -5.53 -0.71
CA GLY A 140 -7.51 -6.85 -0.33
C GLY A 140 -7.47 -7.85 -1.49
N LYS A 141 -8.49 -7.85 -2.36
CA LYS A 141 -8.60 -8.73 -3.54
C LYS A 141 -7.48 -8.61 -4.58
N ILE A 142 -6.58 -7.64 -4.43
CA ILE A 142 -5.40 -7.50 -5.30
C ILE A 142 -4.33 -8.57 -4.94
N ILE A 143 -4.33 -9.05 -3.71
CA ILE A 143 -3.44 -10.11 -3.25
C ILE A 143 -4.28 -11.38 -3.03
N ASN A 144 -3.79 -12.51 -3.51
CA ASN A 144 -4.30 -13.82 -3.05
C ASN A 144 -3.73 -14.09 -1.65
N GLU A 145 -4.57 -14.01 -0.61
CA GLU A 145 -4.11 -14.13 0.78
C GLU A 145 -3.52 -15.52 1.10
N GLY A 146 -4.05 -16.57 0.49
CA GLY A 146 -3.52 -17.93 0.63
C GLY A 146 -2.11 -18.04 0.08
N ALA A 147 -1.85 -17.44 -1.09
CA ALA A 147 -0.51 -17.38 -1.68
C ALA A 147 0.46 -16.57 -0.83
N LEU A 148 0.01 -15.42 -0.28
CA LEU A 148 0.82 -14.59 0.62
C LEU A 148 1.23 -15.36 1.88
N VAL A 149 0.29 -16.08 2.52
CA VAL A 149 0.59 -16.92 3.69
C VAL A 149 1.64 -17.98 3.35
N LYS A 150 1.52 -18.65 2.20
CA LYS A 150 2.52 -19.64 1.78
C LYS A 150 3.89 -18.99 1.49
N ALA A 151 3.92 -17.78 0.96
CA ALA A 151 5.15 -17.04 0.73
C ALA A 151 5.83 -16.60 2.04
N LEU A 152 5.04 -16.21 3.05
CA LEU A 152 5.50 -15.91 4.41
C LEU A 152 6.09 -17.15 5.09
N GLU A 153 5.35 -18.27 5.08
CA GLU A 153 5.80 -19.55 5.67
C GLU A 153 7.12 -20.05 5.07
N ARG A 154 7.34 -19.81 3.78
CA ARG A 154 8.58 -20.20 3.06
C ARG A 154 9.73 -19.20 3.23
N GLY A 155 9.48 -18.06 3.86
CA GLY A 155 10.46 -16.97 3.99
C GLY A 155 10.77 -16.26 2.66
N GLN A 156 9.92 -16.44 1.64
CA GLN A 156 9.98 -15.66 0.41
C GLN A 156 9.59 -14.21 0.70
N VAL A 157 8.52 -14.03 1.48
CA VAL A 157 8.11 -12.74 2.05
C VAL A 157 8.59 -12.68 3.50
N LEU A 158 9.32 -11.63 3.86
CA LEU A 158 9.84 -11.45 5.23
C LEU A 158 8.74 -10.96 6.19
N ALA A 159 7.88 -10.08 5.72
CA ALA A 159 6.79 -9.47 6.49
C ALA A 159 5.71 -8.91 5.57
N ALA A 160 4.49 -8.83 6.08
CA ALA A 160 3.36 -8.25 5.36
C ALA A 160 2.63 -7.22 6.22
N GLY A 161 2.43 -6.02 5.69
CA GLY A 161 1.68 -4.93 6.32
C GLY A 161 0.38 -4.68 5.58
N LEU A 162 -0.76 -5.00 6.19
CA LEU A 162 -2.06 -4.97 5.50
C LEU A 162 -3.04 -4.09 6.29
N ASP A 163 -3.69 -3.18 5.58
CA ASP A 163 -4.85 -2.43 6.09
C ASP A 163 -6.16 -2.91 5.45
N VAL A 164 -6.10 -3.82 4.47
CA VAL A 164 -7.23 -4.32 3.70
C VAL A 164 -7.11 -5.82 3.47
N PHE A 165 -8.26 -6.50 3.35
CA PHE A 165 -8.34 -7.97 3.29
C PHE A 165 -9.28 -8.47 2.18
N GLU A 166 -9.00 -9.66 1.66
CA GLU A 166 -9.67 -10.22 0.48
C GLU A 166 -11.17 -10.40 0.70
N GLN A 167 -11.56 -10.75 1.93
CA GLN A 167 -12.94 -11.04 2.35
C GLN A 167 -13.36 -10.20 3.56
N GLU A 168 -12.99 -8.92 3.59
CA GLU A 168 -13.36 -7.99 4.67
C GLU A 168 -14.84 -8.14 5.09
N PRO A 169 -15.15 -8.23 6.39
CA PRO A 169 -14.24 -8.09 7.54
C PRO A 169 -13.50 -9.37 7.97
N VAL A 170 -13.64 -10.48 7.23
CA VAL A 170 -12.97 -11.75 7.55
C VAL A 170 -11.53 -11.72 7.06
N VAL A 171 -10.59 -12.01 7.96
CA VAL A 171 -9.15 -12.07 7.68
C VAL A 171 -8.69 -13.52 7.61
N HIS A 172 -7.84 -13.87 6.64
CA HIS A 172 -7.28 -15.22 6.55
C HIS A 172 -6.55 -15.63 7.85
N PRO A 173 -6.88 -16.78 8.49
CA PRO A 173 -6.33 -17.16 9.78
C PRO A 173 -4.80 -17.24 9.82
N GLY A 174 -4.20 -17.69 8.72
CA GLY A 174 -2.74 -17.73 8.56
C GLY A 174 -2.09 -16.35 8.70
N LEU A 175 -2.71 -15.28 8.21
CA LEU A 175 -2.21 -13.91 8.38
C LEU A 175 -2.30 -13.46 9.83
N LEU A 176 -3.46 -13.71 10.49
CA LEU A 176 -3.67 -13.36 11.90
C LEU A 176 -2.66 -14.02 12.83
N SER A 177 -2.30 -15.28 12.56
CA SER A 177 -1.35 -16.03 13.38
C SER A 177 0.12 -15.75 13.08
N HIS A 178 0.44 -15.13 11.94
CA HIS A 178 1.82 -15.00 11.51
C HIS A 178 2.54 -13.85 12.24
N PRO A 179 3.66 -14.10 12.94
CA PRO A 179 4.30 -13.09 13.80
C PRO A 179 4.97 -11.94 13.05
N ARG A 180 5.09 -12.06 11.71
CA ARG A 180 5.63 -11.01 10.83
C ARG A 180 4.56 -10.26 10.05
N CYS A 181 3.29 -10.46 10.39
CA CYS A 181 2.20 -9.68 9.85
C CYS A 181 1.88 -8.49 10.75
N VAL A 182 1.73 -7.32 10.14
CA VAL A 182 1.21 -6.11 10.79
C VAL A 182 -0.14 -5.81 10.14
N LEU A 183 -1.22 -5.98 10.90
CA LEU A 183 -2.57 -5.97 10.38
C LEU A 183 -3.35 -4.82 11.01
N LEU A 184 -4.01 -4.03 10.17
CA LEU A 184 -4.85 -2.89 10.56
C LEU A 184 -6.26 -3.06 9.97
N PRO A 185 -7.31 -2.69 10.69
CA PRO A 185 -8.69 -2.92 10.28
C PRO A 185 -9.23 -1.77 9.39
N HIS A 186 -8.62 -1.54 8.22
CA HIS A 186 -9.06 -0.55 7.24
C HIS A 186 -9.13 0.88 7.78
N ILE A 187 -8.05 1.32 8.41
CA ILE A 187 -7.95 2.63 9.07
C ILE A 187 -7.31 3.72 8.22
N GLY A 188 -6.98 3.44 6.95
CA GLY A 188 -6.27 4.36 6.04
C GLY A 188 -6.80 5.81 6.03
N THR A 189 -8.11 6.00 6.13
CA THR A 189 -8.76 7.33 6.18
C THR A 189 -9.48 7.61 7.50
N PHE A 190 -9.25 6.78 8.52
CA PHE A 190 -9.95 6.84 9.80
C PHE A 190 -9.32 7.86 10.75
N THR A 191 -9.25 9.11 10.29
CA THR A 191 -8.81 10.29 11.05
C THR A 191 -9.83 11.41 10.91
N GLY A 192 -9.93 12.28 11.91
CA GLY A 192 -10.91 13.38 11.91
C GLY A 192 -10.74 14.31 10.70
N GLU A 193 -9.50 14.64 10.34
CA GLU A 193 -9.18 15.52 9.23
C GLU A 193 -9.53 14.90 7.86
N SER A 194 -9.30 13.60 7.69
CA SER A 194 -9.66 12.91 6.44
C SER A 194 -11.17 12.74 6.31
N GLN A 195 -11.86 12.35 7.39
CA GLN A 195 -13.32 12.25 7.38
C GLN A 195 -13.95 13.61 7.03
N TYR A 196 -13.49 14.70 7.67
CA TYR A 196 -13.95 16.05 7.34
C TYR A 196 -13.71 16.43 5.87
N LYS A 197 -12.50 16.18 5.33
CA LYS A 197 -12.19 16.49 3.92
C LYS A 197 -13.05 15.67 2.95
N MET A 198 -13.33 14.40 3.28
CA MET A 198 -14.17 13.52 2.48
C MET A 198 -15.63 13.98 2.49
N GLU A 199 -16.19 14.24 3.67
CA GLU A 199 -17.55 14.77 3.84
C GLU A 199 -17.71 16.10 3.11
N LYS A 200 -16.77 17.03 3.30
CA LYS A 200 -16.79 18.32 2.62
C LYS A 200 -16.76 18.16 1.10
N LEU A 201 -15.87 17.31 0.55
CA LEU A 201 -15.81 17.09 -0.89
C LEU A 201 -17.13 16.56 -1.46
N VAL A 202 -17.85 15.71 -0.72
CA VAL A 202 -19.16 15.21 -1.13
C VAL A 202 -20.20 16.34 -1.12
N LEU A 203 -20.22 17.17 -0.08
CA LEU A 203 -21.12 18.32 0.00
C LEU A 203 -20.84 19.33 -1.13
N ASP A 204 -19.57 19.66 -1.37
CA ASP A 204 -19.15 20.55 -2.47
C ASP A 204 -19.58 19.97 -3.84
N ASN A 205 -19.52 18.65 -4.04
CA ASN A 205 -20.03 18.01 -5.26
C ASN A 205 -21.56 18.09 -5.39
N LEU A 206 -22.30 17.98 -4.28
CA LEU A 206 -23.76 18.09 -4.30
C LEU A 206 -24.20 19.52 -4.64
N GLU A 207 -23.52 20.52 -4.08
CA GLU A 207 -23.76 21.93 -4.42
C GLU A 207 -23.50 22.18 -5.91
N GLU A 208 -22.35 21.74 -6.44
CA GLU A 208 -22.03 21.84 -7.87
C GLU A 208 -23.09 21.16 -8.75
N ALA A 209 -23.58 19.98 -8.36
CA ALA A 209 -24.61 19.25 -9.09
C ALA A 209 -25.94 20.00 -9.13
N ILE A 210 -26.36 20.58 -8.01
CA ILE A 210 -27.65 21.28 -7.88
C ILE A 210 -27.59 22.64 -8.60
N GLU A 211 -26.51 23.39 -8.43
CA GLU A 211 -26.43 24.76 -8.94
C GLU A 211 -26.00 24.84 -10.40
N ARG A 212 -25.11 23.94 -10.84
CA ARG A 212 -24.42 24.03 -12.13
C ARG A 212 -24.63 22.82 -13.03
N ASN A 213 -25.30 21.78 -12.53
CA ASN A 213 -25.54 20.53 -13.25
C ASN A 213 -24.23 19.87 -13.74
N SER A 214 -23.19 19.99 -12.92
CA SER A 214 -21.83 19.45 -13.12
C SER A 214 -21.37 18.72 -11.85
N LEU A 215 -20.23 18.02 -11.92
CA LEU A 215 -19.61 17.36 -10.76
C LEU A 215 -18.14 17.77 -10.66
N LEU A 216 -17.66 18.02 -9.44
CA LEU A 216 -16.25 18.35 -9.19
C LEU A 216 -15.34 17.14 -9.37
N THR A 217 -15.79 15.97 -8.92
CA THR A 217 -15.02 14.72 -8.98
C THR A 217 -15.89 13.57 -9.50
N PRO A 218 -16.30 13.59 -10.78
CA PRO A 218 -17.03 12.48 -11.36
C PRO A 218 -16.16 11.23 -11.38
N VAL A 219 -16.76 10.06 -11.14
CA VAL A 219 -16.05 8.79 -11.33
C VAL A 219 -15.58 8.69 -12.79
N PRO A 220 -14.32 8.30 -13.07
CA PRO A 220 -13.75 8.36 -14.41
C PRO A 220 -14.60 7.68 -15.48
N GLU A 221 -15.25 6.56 -15.15
CA GLU A 221 -16.14 5.78 -16.00
C GLU A 221 -17.37 6.57 -16.47
N HIS A 222 -17.79 7.57 -15.69
CA HIS A 222 -18.97 8.39 -15.93
C HIS A 222 -18.62 9.82 -16.39
N SER A 223 -17.34 10.18 -16.49
CA SER A 223 -16.88 11.52 -16.90
C SER A 223 -17.53 12.01 -18.22
N LYS A 224 -17.78 11.09 -19.16
CA LYS A 224 -18.46 11.36 -20.45
C LYS A 224 -19.90 11.91 -20.32
N PHE A 225 -20.57 11.73 -19.19
CA PHE A 225 -21.94 12.21 -18.99
C PHE A 225 -22.00 13.65 -18.50
N PHE A 226 -20.88 14.19 -17.98
CA PHE A 226 -20.81 15.50 -17.34
C PHE A 226 -19.90 16.49 -18.08
N ASN A 227 -19.04 16.00 -18.99
CA ASN A 227 -18.29 16.85 -19.91
C ASN A 227 -19.19 17.21 -21.12
N LYS A 228 -19.96 18.30 -20.99
CA LYS A 228 -20.59 19.00 -22.11
C LYS A 228 -19.86 20.31 -22.38
#